data_AF-A0A820SCP3-F1
#
_entry.id   AF-A0A820SCP3-F1
#
_cell.length_a   1.000
_cell.length_b   1.000
_cell.length_c   1.000
_cell.angle_alpha   90.00
_cell.angle_beta   90.00
_cell.angle_gamma   90.00
#
_symmetry.space_group_name_H-M   'P 1'
#
loop_
_entity.id
_entity.type
_entity.pdbx_description
1 polymer ?
#
loop_
_entity_poly.entity_id
_entity_poly.type
_entity_poly.pdbx_seq_one_letter_code
_entity_poly.pdbx_strand_id
1 'polypeptide(L)'
;SSGTNPYGLVSEDFNKDGNLDLAMCNEGSSNIAILLGNGSGSFQAATNFTSGGTLPSSIVADDFNNDNKTDLAVTNTGANNIIIFLGYGNGGFQTPGTSYAASSSPLLLVSGDFNSDGRIDLAV
;
A
#
# COMPACT_ATOMS: atom_id res chain seq x y z
N SER A 1 5.65 -4.20 16.93
CA SER A 1 6.44 -4.70 15.79
C SER A 1 5.74 -4.29 14.51
N SER A 2 6.48 -3.91 13.46
CA SER A 2 5.93 -3.58 12.13
C SER A 2 5.68 -4.80 11.25
N GLY A 3 5.95 -6.01 11.73
CA GLY A 3 5.84 -7.26 10.97
C GLY A 3 7.19 -7.98 10.87
N THR A 4 7.25 -9.02 10.03
CA THR A 4 8.46 -9.81 9.76
C THR A 4 8.71 -9.95 8.26
N ASN A 5 9.99 -9.98 7.87
CA ASN A 5 10.45 -10.02 6.48
C ASN A 5 9.79 -8.93 5.60
N PRO A 6 10.07 -7.63 5.87
CA PRO A 6 9.61 -6.55 5.02
C PRO A 6 10.20 -6.69 3.61
N TYR A 7 9.39 -6.49 2.58
CA TYR A 7 9.80 -6.70 1.18
C TYR A 7 9.65 -5.43 0.32
N GLY A 8 8.55 -4.71 0.49
CA GLY A 8 8.28 -3.45 -0.20
C GLY A 8 7.98 -2.32 0.77
N LEU A 9 8.32 -1.09 0.37
CA LEU A 9 8.02 0.13 1.12
C LEU A 9 7.68 1.27 0.17
N VAL A 10 6.81 2.16 0.62
CA VAL A 10 6.49 3.43 -0.04
C VAL A 10 6.36 4.53 1.02
N SER A 11 6.73 5.75 0.66
CA SER A 11 6.63 6.93 1.51
C SER A 11 5.70 7.96 0.89
N GLU A 12 4.67 8.36 1.63
CA GLU A 12 3.69 9.40 1.23
C GLU A 12 3.11 10.05 2.49
N ASP A 13 2.39 11.16 2.34
CA ASP A 13 1.63 11.80 3.44
C ASP A 13 0.23 11.16 3.54
N PHE A 14 0.11 10.06 4.30
CA PHE A 14 -1.14 9.28 4.38
C PHE A 14 -2.20 9.93 5.28
N ASN A 15 -1.79 10.83 6.18
CA ASN A 15 -2.67 11.51 7.12
C ASN A 15 -2.88 13.01 6.85
N LYS A 16 -2.25 13.53 5.79
CA LYS A 16 -2.33 14.93 5.32
C LYS A 16 -1.81 15.94 6.34
N ASP A 17 -0.83 15.55 7.15
CA ASP A 17 -0.23 16.43 8.14
C ASP A 17 1.01 17.19 7.62
N GLY A 18 1.41 16.94 6.38
CA GLY A 18 2.55 17.57 5.70
C GLY A 18 3.89 16.87 5.97
N ASN A 19 3.90 15.77 6.72
CA ASN A 19 5.10 14.96 6.95
C ASN A 19 5.05 13.66 6.13
N LEU A 20 6.21 13.16 5.75
CA LEU A 20 6.30 11.85 5.11
C LEU A 20 6.05 10.73 6.14
N ASP A 21 5.11 9.86 5.80
CA ASP A 21 4.82 8.62 6.47
C ASP A 21 5.43 7.44 5.69
N LEU A 22 5.33 6.23 6.24
CA LEU A 22 5.75 4.99 5.57
C LEU A 22 4.64 3.94 5.57
N ALA A 23 4.48 3.26 4.44
CA ALA A 23 3.74 2.02 4.34
C ALA A 23 4.70 0.90 3.91
N MET A 24 4.66 -0.23 4.58
CA MET A 24 5.52 -1.39 4.29
C MET A 24 4.67 -2.65 4.16
N CYS A 25 5.00 -3.50 3.19
CA CYS A 25 4.45 -4.84 3.13
C CYS A 25 5.44 -5.86 3.72
N ASN A 26 4.91 -6.76 4.54
CA ASN A 26 5.69 -7.75 5.29
C ASN A 26 5.33 -9.14 4.81
N GLU A 27 6.23 -9.76 4.06
CA GLU A 27 6.02 -11.06 3.44
C GLU A 27 5.75 -12.13 4.51
N GLY A 28 6.59 -12.16 5.55
CA GLY A 28 6.60 -13.19 6.57
C GLY A 28 5.38 -13.19 7.47
N SER A 29 4.83 -12.01 7.75
CA SER A 29 3.61 -11.83 8.56
C SER A 29 2.34 -11.57 7.74
N SER A 30 2.44 -11.52 6.40
CA SER A 30 1.34 -11.31 5.45
C SER A 30 0.47 -10.08 5.77
N ASN A 31 1.11 -9.00 6.21
CA ASN A 31 0.43 -7.77 6.62
C ASN A 31 1.12 -6.53 6.04
N ILE A 32 0.39 -5.42 6.06
CA ILE A 32 0.91 -4.08 5.80
C ILE A 32 1.09 -3.37 7.14
N ALA A 33 2.10 -2.53 7.24
CA ALA A 33 2.38 -1.67 8.39
C ALA A 33 2.43 -0.21 7.95
N ILE A 34 1.69 0.65 8.64
CA ILE A 34 1.70 2.11 8.46
C ILE A 34 2.42 2.74 9.65
N LEU A 35 3.40 3.59 9.36
CA LEU A 35 4.16 4.33 10.35
C LEU A 35 4.03 5.82 10.03
N LEU A 36 3.30 6.55 10.87
CA LEU A 36 3.10 7.98 10.69
C LEU A 36 4.34 8.74 11.13
N GLY A 37 4.83 9.61 10.26
CA GLY A 37 5.93 10.51 10.52
C GLY A 37 5.55 11.59 11.52
N ASN A 38 6.56 12.23 12.11
CA ASN A 38 6.35 13.40 12.97
C ASN A 38 7.18 14.61 12.51
N GLY A 39 7.70 14.59 11.28
CA GLY A 39 8.53 15.63 10.69
C GLY A 39 9.97 15.72 11.21
N SER A 40 10.32 15.00 12.28
CA SER A 40 11.67 15.00 12.87
C SER A 40 12.55 13.82 12.44
N GLY A 41 12.09 13.05 11.43
CA GLY A 41 12.71 11.80 11.01
C GLY A 41 12.40 10.62 11.93
N SER A 42 11.50 10.79 12.90
CA SER A 42 10.97 9.71 13.75
C SER A 42 9.55 9.34 13.33
N PHE A 43 9.13 8.13 13.70
CA PHE A 43 7.81 7.59 13.36
C PHE A 43 7.06 7.16 14.62
N GLN A 44 5.73 7.24 14.56
CA GLN A 44 4.84 6.67 15.56
C GLN A 44 4.87 5.13 15.53
N ALA A 45 4.23 4.52 16.52
CA ALA A 45 4.08 3.07 16.54
C ALA A 45 3.32 2.58 15.30
N ALA A 46 3.80 1.48 14.70
CA ALA A 46 3.20 0.92 13.50
C ALA A 46 1.76 0.46 13.74
N THR A 47 0.86 0.87 12.85
CA THR A 47 -0.49 0.30 12.75
C THR A 47 -0.47 -0.77 11.66
N ASN A 48 -0.89 -1.99 12.00
CA ASN A 48 -0.83 -3.14 11.10
C ASN A 48 -2.24 -3.53 10.63
N PHE A 49 -2.36 -3.93 9.36
CA PHE A 49 -3.57 -4.54 8.83
C PHE A 49 -3.24 -5.62 7.78
N THR A 50 -4.21 -6.47 7.46
CA THR A 50 -4.00 -7.58 6.51
C THR A 50 -3.60 -7.07 5.12
N SER A 51 -2.70 -7.79 4.44
CA SER A 51 -2.38 -7.57 3.03
C SER A 51 -3.49 -8.03 2.08
N GLY A 52 -4.52 -8.71 2.59
CA GLY A 52 -5.60 -9.31 1.80
C GLY A 52 -5.18 -10.57 1.03
N GLY A 53 -3.96 -11.06 1.25
CA GLY A 53 -3.40 -12.27 0.64
C GLY A 53 -2.25 -12.85 1.47
N THR A 54 -1.34 -13.55 0.81
CA THR A 54 -0.14 -14.13 1.42
C THR A 54 1.10 -13.81 0.57
N LEU A 55 2.25 -13.73 1.23
CA LEU A 55 3.52 -13.33 0.63
C LEU A 55 3.41 -12.00 -0.16
N PRO A 56 2.97 -10.91 0.49
CA PRO A 56 2.97 -9.60 -0.16
C PRO A 56 4.39 -9.20 -0.56
N SER A 57 4.55 -8.75 -1.82
CA SER A 57 5.87 -8.52 -2.44
C SER A 57 6.11 -7.08 -2.88
N SER A 58 5.05 -6.33 -3.22
CA SER A 58 5.18 -4.95 -3.67
C SER A 58 4.03 -4.11 -3.14
N ILE A 59 4.28 -2.82 -2.96
CA ILE A 59 3.31 -1.83 -2.50
C ILE A 59 3.57 -0.52 -3.24
N VAL A 60 2.52 0.11 -3.73
CA VAL A 60 2.54 1.47 -4.29
C VAL A 60 1.41 2.29 -3.66
N ALA A 61 1.58 3.61 -3.69
CA ALA A 61 0.63 4.57 -3.14
C ALA A 61 0.26 5.59 -4.22
N ASP A 62 -1.04 5.84 -4.39
CA ASP A 62 -1.57 6.82 -5.34
C ASP A 62 -3.07 7.06 -5.06
N ASP A 63 -3.71 8.00 -5.76
CA ASP A 63 -5.18 8.19 -5.69
C ASP A 63 -5.88 7.33 -6.76
N PHE A 64 -6.30 6.11 -6.41
CA PHE A 64 -6.89 5.16 -7.36
C PHE A 64 -8.38 5.39 -7.59
N ASN A 65 -9.03 6.21 -6.76
CA ASN A 65 -10.46 6.47 -6.84
C ASN A 65 -10.83 7.94 -7.10
N ASN A 66 -9.83 8.80 -7.27
CA ASN A 66 -9.93 10.25 -7.49
C ASN A 66 -10.64 11.00 -6.35
N ASP A 67 -10.47 10.57 -5.10
CA ASP A 67 -11.04 11.24 -3.92
C ASP A 67 -10.07 12.19 -3.21
N ASN A 68 -8.88 12.38 -3.80
CA ASN A 68 -7.74 13.14 -3.30
C ASN A 68 -7.15 12.59 -2.00
N LYS A 69 -7.32 11.30 -1.69
CA LYS A 69 -6.63 10.64 -0.56
C LYS A 69 -5.73 9.56 -1.11
N THR A 70 -4.60 9.39 -0.45
CA THR A 70 -3.65 8.34 -0.82
C THR A 70 -4.24 6.97 -0.51
N ASP A 71 -4.42 6.17 -1.55
CA ASP A 71 -4.78 4.76 -1.50
C ASP A 71 -3.51 3.90 -1.56
N LEU A 72 -3.65 2.58 -1.35
CA LEU A 72 -2.57 1.62 -1.50
C LEU A 72 -2.96 0.50 -2.45
N ALA A 73 -2.02 0.05 -3.27
CA ALA A 73 -2.15 -1.17 -4.04
C ALA A 73 -0.99 -2.12 -3.71
N VAL A 74 -1.31 -3.41 -3.49
CA VAL A 74 -0.36 -4.43 -3.01
C VAL A 74 -0.48 -5.70 -3.83
N THR A 75 0.66 -6.23 -4.27
CA THR A 75 0.74 -7.56 -4.89
C THR A 75 0.99 -8.62 -3.84
N ASN A 76 0.26 -9.74 -3.91
CA ASN A 76 0.48 -10.91 -3.08
C ASN A 76 0.88 -12.10 -3.95
N THR A 77 2.17 -12.45 -3.95
CA THR A 77 2.71 -13.54 -4.79
C THR A 77 2.18 -14.91 -4.39
N GLY A 78 1.91 -15.13 -3.10
CA GLY A 78 1.39 -16.40 -2.59
C GLY A 78 -0.10 -16.59 -2.88
N ALA A 79 -0.85 -15.49 -2.97
CA ALA A 79 -2.28 -15.51 -3.26
C ALA A 79 -2.61 -15.22 -4.74
N ASN A 80 -1.62 -14.86 -5.56
CA ASN A 80 -1.78 -14.45 -6.97
C ASN A 80 -2.86 -13.37 -7.15
N ASN A 81 -2.83 -12.35 -6.30
CA ASN A 81 -3.78 -11.24 -6.37
C ASN A 81 -3.10 -9.89 -6.19
N ILE A 82 -3.81 -8.84 -6.63
CA ILE A 82 -3.53 -7.45 -6.32
C ILE A 82 -4.69 -6.96 -5.47
N ILE A 83 -4.40 -6.33 -4.33
CA ILE A 83 -5.41 -5.74 -3.46
C ILE A 83 -5.27 -4.22 -3.50
N ILE A 84 -6.38 -3.51 -3.71
CA ILE A 84 -6.46 -2.05 -3.58
C ILE A 84 -7.18 -1.71 -2.28
N PHE A 85 -6.52 -0.92 -1.43
CA PHE A 85 -7.04 -0.41 -0.18
C PHE A 85 -7.28 1.09 -0.29
N LEU A 86 -8.54 1.51 -0.13
CA LEU A 86 -8.88 2.93 -0.21
C LEU A 86 -8.52 3.64 1.11
N GLY A 87 -7.85 4.78 1.01
CA GLY A 87 -7.42 5.59 2.14
C GLY A 87 -8.55 6.40 2.76
N TYR A 88 -8.52 6.53 4.09
CA TYR A 88 -9.38 7.48 4.80
C TYR A 88 -8.75 8.88 4.89
N GLY A 89 -7.49 9.04 4.50
CA GLY A 89 -6.75 10.31 4.56
C GLY A 89 -6.35 10.73 5.98
N ASN A 90 -6.35 9.79 6.91
CA ASN A 90 -5.93 9.97 8.30
C ASN A 90 -4.90 8.90 8.73
N GLY A 91 -4.22 8.28 7.77
CA GLY A 91 -3.34 7.12 7.97
C GLY A 91 -4.05 5.76 8.05
N GLY A 92 -5.38 5.73 8.05
CA GLY A 92 -6.19 4.51 8.00
C GLY A 92 -6.63 4.13 6.59
N PHE A 93 -6.93 2.85 6.40
CA PHE A 93 -7.35 2.27 5.11
C PHE A 93 -8.58 1.38 5.27
N GLN A 94 -9.43 1.34 4.25
CA GLN A 94 -10.61 0.48 4.20
C GLN A 94 -10.20 -0.99 4.08
N THR A 95 -10.63 -1.80 5.05
CA THR A 95 -10.43 -3.26 5.05
C THR A 95 -11.77 -4.01 5.15
N PRO A 96 -12.02 -5.07 4.36
CA PRO A 96 -11.13 -5.61 3.34
C PRO A 96 -11.02 -4.67 2.13
N GLY A 97 -9.84 -4.66 1.49
CA GLY A 97 -9.64 -3.99 0.20
C GLY A 97 -10.30 -4.75 -0.95
N THR A 98 -10.33 -4.14 -2.13
CA THR A 98 -10.85 -4.76 -3.35
C THR A 98 -9.79 -5.68 -3.94
N SER A 99 -10.16 -6.93 -4.24
CA SER A 99 -9.25 -7.94 -4.77
C SER A 99 -9.40 -8.12 -6.27
N TYR A 100 -8.27 -8.13 -6.97
CA TYR A 100 -8.16 -8.41 -8.39
C TYR A 100 -7.27 -9.63 -8.58
N ALA A 101 -7.75 -10.61 -9.35
CA ALA A 101 -6.93 -11.77 -9.71
C ALA A 101 -5.77 -11.32 -10.61
N ALA A 102 -4.56 -11.80 -10.31
CA ALA A 102 -3.39 -11.60 -11.14
C ALA A 102 -2.99 -12.90 -11.85
N SER A 103 -2.01 -12.81 -12.75
CA SER A 103 -1.29 -13.98 -13.26
C SER A 103 -0.47 -14.64 -12.14
N SER A 104 0.26 -15.72 -12.45
CA SER A 104 1.07 -16.43 -11.45
C SER A 104 2.18 -15.53 -10.89
N SER A 105 2.21 -15.34 -9.58
CA SER A 105 3.22 -14.65 -8.80
C SER A 105 3.50 -13.20 -9.25
N PRO A 106 2.52 -12.28 -9.10
CA PRO A 106 2.74 -10.87 -9.40
C PRO A 106 3.81 -10.29 -8.47
N LEU A 107 4.97 -9.93 -9.01
CA LEU A 107 6.13 -9.56 -8.20
C LEU A 107 6.22 -8.06 -7.92
N LEU A 108 6.13 -7.24 -8.95
CA LEU A 108 6.29 -5.78 -8.90
C LEU A 108 5.01 -5.09 -9.33
N LEU A 109 4.80 -3.90 -8.80
CA LEU A 109 3.69 -3.04 -9.14
C LEU A 109 4.24 -1.64 -9.41
N VAL A 110 3.72 -0.97 -10.44
CA VAL A 110 3.94 0.46 -10.69
C VAL A 110 2.60 1.14 -10.94
N SER A 111 2.48 2.39 -10.50
CA SER A 111 1.32 3.25 -10.77
C SER A 111 1.71 4.44 -11.64
N GLY A 112 0.75 4.94 -12.40
CA GLY A 112 0.87 6.16 -13.21
C GLY A 112 -0.24 6.28 -14.23
N ASP A 113 -0.47 7.47 -14.78
CA ASP A 113 -1.39 7.67 -15.90
C ASP A 113 -0.72 7.23 -17.22
N PHE A 114 -0.80 5.93 -17.51
CA PHE A 114 -0.12 5.32 -18.67
C PHE A 114 -0.90 5.53 -19.97
N ASN A 115 -2.20 5.80 -19.88
CA ASN A 115 -3.07 5.96 -21.03
C ASN A 115 -3.46 7.43 -21.32
N SER A 116 -3.05 8.37 -20.47
CA SER A 116 -3.31 9.82 -20.54
C SER A 116 -4.79 10.21 -20.41
N ASP A 117 -5.57 9.46 -19.61
CA ASP A 117 -6.98 9.76 -19.31
C ASP A 117 -7.18 10.55 -18.01
N GLY A 118 -6.09 10.87 -17.30
CA GLY A 118 -6.12 11.59 -16.04
C GLY A 118 -6.51 10.74 -14.83
N ARG A 119 -6.56 9.41 -14.97
CA ARG A 119 -6.68 8.46 -13.86
C ARG A 119 -5.38 7.69 -13.72
N ILE A 120 -5.12 7.26 -12.49
CA ILE A 120 -3.97 6.41 -12.20
C ILE A 120 -4.26 4.99 -12.66
N ASP A 121 -3.39 4.47 -13.52
CA ASP A 121 -3.34 3.07 -13.92
C ASP A 121 -2.38 2.27 -13.02
N LEU A 122 -2.54 0.94 -13.03
CA LEU A 122 -1.60 -0.01 -12.43
C LEU A 122 -1.02 -0.92 -13.50
N ALA A 123 0.28 -1.22 -13.42
CA ALA A 123 0.94 -2.25 -14.22
C ALA A 123 1.73 -3.24 -13.35
N VAL A 124 1.74 -4.51 -13.76
CA VAL A 124 2.40 -5.66 -13.12
C VAL A 124 3.16 -6.47 -14.16
#